data_AF-A0A6V7KC21-F1
#
_entry.id   AF-A0A6V7KC21-F1
#
_cell.length_a   1.000
_cell.length_b   1.000
_cell.length_c   1.000
_cell.angle_alpha   90.00
_cell.angle_beta   90.00
_cell.angle_gamma   90.00
#
_symmetry.space_group_name_H-M   'P 1'
#
loop_
_entity.id
_entity.type
_entity.pdbx_description
1 polymer ?
#
loop_
_entity_poly.entity_id
_entity_poly.type
_entity_poly.pdbx_seq_one_letter_code
_entity_poly.pdbx_strand_id
1 'polypeptide(L)'
;DNTVRIRACEGIMVLASLDDPSFARTMAKSDLARVVTNRLECLFNFIPAHVDPAEIDEIEVTWGLDSPLWTNEKKFPGCRQVAAYFMWLDYCDQLVKEAHPDVAQEVARTIRLLFFEKVVTPALGEHHVVLITALITETLKKITSVLLNT
;
A
#
# COMPACT_ATOMS: atom_id res chain seq x y z
N ASP A 1 9.15 -6.96 -14.35
CA ASP A 1 8.15 -6.62 -15.38
C ASP A 1 6.91 -6.07 -14.67
N ASN A 2 6.52 -4.83 -14.97
CA ASN A 2 5.38 -4.19 -14.32
C ASN A 2 4.05 -4.86 -14.72
N THR A 3 3.94 -5.33 -15.96
CA THR A 3 2.73 -5.96 -16.48
C THR A 3 2.42 -7.26 -15.75
N VAL A 4 3.43 -8.11 -15.53
CA VAL A 4 3.25 -9.37 -14.79
C VAL A 4 2.74 -9.13 -13.37
N ARG A 5 3.31 -8.14 -12.66
CA ARG A 5 2.87 -7.75 -11.32
C ARG A 5 1.41 -7.34 -11.32
N ILE A 6 1.02 -6.46 -12.26
CA ILE A 6 -0.34 -5.93 -12.33
C ILE A 6 -1.35 -7.04 -12.65
N ARG A 7 -1.04 -7.94 -13.59
CA ARG A 7 -1.90 -9.10 -13.88
C ARG A 7 -2.09 -10.02 -12.67
N ALA A 8 -1.05 -10.22 -11.87
CA ALA A 8 -1.18 -11.00 -10.63
C ALA A 8 -2.09 -10.28 -9.60
N CYS A 9 -1.92 -8.96 -9.44
CA CYS A 9 -2.76 -8.12 -8.58
C CYS A 9 -4.23 -8.13 -9.02
N GLU A 10 -4.51 -8.02 -10.32
CA GLU A 10 -5.86 -8.16 -10.90
C GLU A 10 -6.46 -9.53 -10.57
N GLY A 11 -5.71 -10.61 -10.76
CA GLY A 11 -6.17 -11.96 -10.44
C GLY A 11 -6.52 -12.15 -8.97
N ILE A 12 -5.69 -11.62 -8.05
CA ILE A 12 -6.00 -11.63 -6.61
C ILE A 12 -7.28 -10.85 -6.31
N MET A 13 -7.47 -9.68 -6.94
CA MET A 13 -8.66 -8.85 -6.72
C MET A 13 -9.93 -9.55 -7.19
N VAL A 14 -9.89 -10.21 -8.36
CA VAL A 14 -11.00 -11.03 -8.88
C VAL A 14 -11.35 -12.16 -7.90
N LEU A 15 -10.35 -12.85 -7.35
CA LEU A 15 -10.59 -13.91 -6.37
C LEU A 15 -11.16 -13.35 -5.06
N ALA A 16 -10.61 -12.22 -4.58
CA ALA A 16 -11.04 -11.59 -3.34
C ALA A 16 -12.47 -11.05 -3.41
N SER A 17 -12.95 -10.67 -4.60
CA SER A 17 -14.29 -10.12 -4.84
C SER A 17 -15.36 -11.17 -5.12
N LEU A 18 -15.03 -12.48 -5.11
CA LEU A 18 -16.02 -13.53 -5.36
C LEU A 18 -17.12 -13.51 -4.29
N ASP A 19 -18.38 -13.52 -4.72
CA ASP A 19 -19.56 -13.64 -3.84
C ASP A 19 -19.78 -15.11 -3.42
N ASP A 20 -18.77 -15.69 -2.79
CA ASP A 20 -18.81 -17.02 -2.17
C ASP A 20 -18.31 -16.91 -0.71
N PRO A 21 -19.22 -16.95 0.28
CA PRO A 21 -18.84 -16.82 1.68
C PRO A 21 -17.89 -17.92 2.18
N SER A 22 -17.95 -19.13 1.62
CA SER A 22 -17.08 -20.24 2.01
C SER A 22 -15.65 -20.03 1.51
N PHE A 23 -15.52 -19.55 0.28
CA PHE A 23 -14.25 -19.16 -0.31
C PHE A 23 -13.67 -17.94 0.40
N ALA A 24 -14.47 -16.90 0.63
CA ALA A 24 -14.06 -15.68 1.30
C ALA A 24 -13.50 -15.96 2.71
N ARG A 25 -14.17 -16.79 3.51
CA ARG A 25 -13.65 -17.20 4.82
C ARG A 25 -12.34 -17.98 4.74
N THR A 26 -12.17 -18.80 3.70
CA THR A 26 -10.92 -19.54 3.48
C THR A 26 -9.80 -18.59 3.10
N MET A 27 -10.07 -17.63 2.22
CA MET A 27 -9.12 -16.62 1.78
C MET A 27 -8.74 -15.66 2.91
N ALA A 28 -9.69 -15.23 3.74
CA ALA A 28 -9.44 -14.42 4.93
C ALA A 28 -8.50 -15.14 5.91
N LYS A 29 -8.65 -16.45 6.10
CA LYS A 29 -7.76 -17.25 6.96
C LYS A 29 -6.42 -17.61 6.32
N SER A 30 -6.23 -17.27 5.04
CA SER A 30 -4.97 -17.53 4.34
C SER A 30 -3.91 -16.49 4.69
N ASP A 31 -2.70 -16.68 4.15
CA ASP A 31 -1.60 -15.73 4.32
C ASP A 31 -1.75 -14.43 3.50
N LEU A 32 -2.82 -14.26 2.71
CA LEU A 32 -3.01 -13.10 1.83
C LEU A 32 -2.81 -11.77 2.56
N ALA A 33 -3.55 -11.54 3.65
CA ALA A 33 -3.49 -10.29 4.40
C ALA A 33 -2.07 -9.99 4.90
N ARG A 34 -1.38 -11.02 5.38
CA ARG A 34 0.01 -10.91 5.85
C ARG A 34 0.98 -10.64 4.71
N VAL A 35 0.86 -11.33 3.57
CA VAL A 35 1.75 -11.14 2.41
C VAL A 35 1.59 -9.73 1.84
N VAL A 36 0.36 -9.24 1.71
CA VAL A 36 0.08 -7.88 1.22
C VAL A 36 0.67 -6.82 2.16
N THR A 37 0.48 -7.02 3.47
CA THR A 37 0.99 -6.09 4.50
C THR A 37 2.52 -6.10 4.58
N ASN A 38 3.16 -7.27 4.57
CA ASN A 38 4.61 -7.38 4.61
C ASN A 38 5.27 -6.68 3.41
N ARG A 39 4.64 -6.73 2.23
CA ARG A 39 5.15 -6.01 1.06
C ARG A 39 5.05 -4.50 1.23
N LEU A 40 3.98 -4.00 1.85
CA LEU A 40 3.81 -2.59 2.18
C LEU A 40 4.92 -2.12 3.13
N GLU A 41 5.16 -2.88 4.20
CA GLU A 41 6.27 -2.64 5.14
C GLU A 41 7.62 -2.63 4.42
N CYS A 42 7.92 -3.66 3.61
CA CYS A 42 9.19 -3.71 2.88
C CYS A 42 9.37 -2.46 2.03
N LEU A 43 8.35 -2.06 1.26
CA LEU A 43 8.42 -0.88 0.39
C LEU A 43 8.63 0.41 1.17
N PHE A 44 7.96 0.56 2.31
CA PHE A 44 8.16 1.68 3.22
C PHE A 44 9.61 1.75 3.72
N ASN A 45 10.15 0.63 4.19
CA ASN A 45 11.53 0.53 4.69
C ASN A 45 12.60 0.70 3.60
N PHE A 46 12.24 0.53 2.33
CA PHE A 46 13.16 0.79 1.21
C PHE A 46 13.26 2.28 0.85
N ILE A 47 12.40 3.15 1.40
CA ILE A 47 12.48 4.58 1.14
C ILE A 47 13.74 5.15 1.79
N PRO A 48 14.64 5.81 1.02
CA PRO A 48 15.84 6.38 1.58
C PRO A 48 15.52 7.50 2.56
N ALA A 49 16.22 7.51 3.70
CA ALA A 49 16.00 8.48 4.76
C ALA A 49 16.39 9.94 4.41
N HIS A 50 17.01 10.15 3.24
CA HIS A 50 17.41 11.44 2.69
C HIS A 50 16.46 11.96 1.59
N VAL A 51 15.32 11.30 1.36
CA VAL A 51 14.27 11.85 0.50
C VAL A 51 13.80 13.17 1.11
N ASP A 52 13.71 14.21 0.28
CA ASP A 52 13.16 15.49 0.71
C ASP A 52 11.65 15.34 0.95
N PRO A 53 11.15 15.64 2.17
CA PRO A 53 9.73 15.56 2.47
C PRO A 53 8.85 16.42 1.55
N ALA A 54 9.38 17.51 0.97
CA ALA A 54 8.66 18.40 0.07
C ALA A 54 8.41 17.80 -1.33
N GLU A 55 9.01 16.66 -1.65
CA GLU A 55 8.86 15.99 -2.95
C GLU A 55 7.77 14.89 -2.92
N ILE A 56 7.19 14.61 -1.75
CA ILE A 56 6.25 13.48 -1.57
C ILE A 56 4.87 13.79 -2.14
N ASP A 57 4.37 15.02 -1.95
CA ASP A 57 3.06 15.46 -2.41
C ASP A 57 2.96 15.54 -3.94
N GLU A 58 4.08 15.73 -4.64
CA GLU A 58 4.16 15.72 -6.10
C GLU A 58 4.02 14.31 -6.73
N ILE A 59 3.89 13.25 -5.92
CA ILE A 59 3.83 11.87 -6.40
C ILE A 59 2.40 11.45 -6.69
N GLU A 60 2.06 11.50 -7.98
CA GLU A 60 0.84 10.95 -8.55
C GLU A 60 1.11 9.59 -9.22
N VAL A 61 0.69 8.52 -8.57
CA VAL A 61 0.82 7.14 -9.05
C VAL A 61 -0.49 6.39 -8.82
N THR A 62 -0.74 5.40 -9.65
CA THR A 62 -1.81 4.41 -9.46
C THR A 62 -1.21 3.01 -9.47
N TRP A 63 -1.88 2.01 -8.90
CA TRP A 63 -1.39 0.64 -8.93
C TRP A 63 -1.44 -0.01 -10.32
N GLY A 64 -2.30 0.54 -11.21
CA GLY A 64 -2.65 -0.01 -12.52
C GLY A 64 -1.64 0.29 -13.64
N LEU A 65 -1.99 -0.16 -14.85
CA LEU A 65 -1.19 0.07 -16.07
C LEU A 65 -1.28 1.53 -16.56
N ASP A 66 -2.27 2.26 -16.09
CA ASP A 66 -2.54 3.67 -16.39
C ASP A 66 -1.70 4.64 -15.55
N SER A 67 -0.92 4.13 -14.57
CA SER A 67 -0.02 4.96 -13.78
C SER A 67 0.93 5.74 -14.69
N PRO A 68 1.14 7.05 -14.45
CA PRO A 68 2.07 7.86 -15.21
C PRO A 68 3.43 7.19 -15.32
N LEU A 69 4.06 7.28 -16.50
CA LEU A 69 5.40 6.74 -16.70
C LEU A 69 6.42 7.63 -15.99
N TRP A 70 6.90 7.20 -14.83
CA TRP A 70 8.01 7.81 -14.09
C TRP A 70 9.39 7.49 -14.72
N THR A 71 9.43 7.37 -16.05
CA THR A 71 10.61 6.95 -16.83
C THR A 71 11.42 8.11 -17.39
N ASN A 72 10.87 9.33 -17.40
CA ASN A 72 11.62 10.52 -17.80
C ASN A 72 12.04 11.34 -16.57
N GLU A 73 13.35 11.36 -16.40
CA GLU A 73 14.13 12.22 -15.51
C GLU A 73 13.92 12.02 -14.01
N LYS A 74 15.06 11.91 -13.31
CA LYS A 74 15.13 11.76 -11.86
C LYS A 74 14.54 13.02 -11.22
N LYS A 75 13.22 13.03 -10.92
CA LYS A 75 12.61 14.16 -10.18
C LYS A 75 13.39 14.43 -8.89
N PHE A 76 13.70 13.38 -8.13
CA PHE A 76 14.55 13.45 -6.94
C PHE A 76 15.14 12.08 -6.55
N PRO A 77 16.22 12.01 -5.75
CA PRO A 77 16.76 10.77 -5.20
C PRO A 77 15.73 10.02 -4.33
N GLY A 78 15.47 8.74 -4.62
CA GLY A 78 14.48 7.94 -3.88
C GLY A 78 13.06 7.94 -4.47
N CYS A 79 12.80 8.73 -5.51
CA CYS A 79 11.49 8.84 -6.16
C CYS A 79 10.86 7.49 -6.55
N ARG A 80 11.66 6.54 -7.07
CA ARG A 80 11.15 5.22 -7.46
C ARG A 80 10.66 4.40 -6.26
N GLN A 81 11.32 4.53 -5.12
CA GLN A 81 10.96 3.82 -3.89
C GLN A 81 9.67 4.39 -3.31
N VAL A 82 9.55 5.71 -3.27
CA VAL A 82 8.32 6.37 -2.80
C VAL A 82 7.15 6.07 -3.75
N ALA A 83 7.36 6.15 -5.07
CA ALA A 83 6.37 5.75 -6.07
C ALA A 83 5.95 4.29 -5.90
N ALA A 84 6.90 3.37 -5.68
CA ALA A 84 6.60 1.96 -5.47
C ALA A 84 5.77 1.71 -4.21
N TYR A 85 6.06 2.43 -3.12
CA TYR A 85 5.26 2.42 -1.89
C TYR A 85 3.84 2.90 -2.16
N PHE A 86 3.65 4.07 -2.76
CA PHE A 86 2.31 4.60 -3.01
C PHE A 86 1.50 3.79 -4.03
N MET A 87 2.13 3.23 -5.07
CA MET A 87 1.45 2.28 -5.97
C MET A 87 0.94 1.05 -5.22
N TRP A 88 1.71 0.55 -4.25
CA TRP A 88 1.29 -0.61 -3.46
C TRP A 88 0.21 -0.25 -2.43
N LEU A 89 0.32 0.92 -1.82
CA LEU A 89 -0.72 1.46 -0.94
C LEU A 89 -2.06 1.61 -1.69
N ASP A 90 -2.04 2.18 -2.88
CA ASP A 90 -3.21 2.32 -3.76
C ASP A 90 -3.83 0.95 -4.10
N TYR A 91 -2.99 -0.06 -4.37
CA TYR A 91 -3.47 -1.43 -4.54
C TYR A 91 -4.13 -2.00 -3.27
N CYS A 92 -3.53 -1.81 -2.10
CA CYS A 92 -4.12 -2.25 -0.83
C CYS A 92 -5.47 -1.58 -0.58
N ASP A 93 -5.57 -0.28 -0.84
CA ASP A 93 -6.80 0.50 -0.71
C ASP A 93 -7.89 -0.05 -1.64
N GLN A 94 -7.54 -0.30 -2.91
CA GLN A 94 -8.46 -0.87 -3.89
C GLN A 94 -8.86 -2.31 -3.56
N LEU A 95 -7.92 -3.15 -3.13
CA LEU A 95 -8.21 -4.53 -2.73
C LEU A 95 -9.21 -4.57 -1.57
N VAL A 96 -9.06 -3.71 -0.57
CA VAL A 96 -10.01 -3.64 0.56
C VAL A 96 -11.38 -3.16 0.11
N LYS A 97 -11.47 -2.23 -0.85
CA LYS A 97 -12.75 -1.73 -1.38
C LYS A 97 -13.53 -2.78 -2.17
N GLU A 98 -12.84 -3.56 -3.01
CA GLU A 98 -13.47 -4.50 -3.95
C GLU A 98 -13.65 -5.92 -3.38
N ALA A 99 -12.93 -6.27 -2.31
CA ALA A 99 -13.00 -7.61 -1.74
C ALA A 99 -14.33 -7.88 -1.01
N HIS A 100 -14.69 -9.16 -0.93
CA HIS A 100 -15.76 -9.64 -0.06
C HIS A 100 -15.51 -9.18 1.39
N PRO A 101 -16.55 -8.78 2.16
CA PRO A 101 -16.39 -8.18 3.48
C PRO A 101 -15.46 -8.94 4.45
N ASP A 102 -15.58 -10.28 4.53
CA ASP A 102 -14.70 -11.12 5.36
C ASP A 102 -13.21 -10.96 5.01
N VAL A 103 -12.88 -10.86 3.71
CA VAL A 103 -11.50 -10.68 3.23
C VAL A 103 -11.06 -9.24 3.45
N ALA A 104 -11.91 -8.27 3.09
CA ALA A 104 -11.64 -6.84 3.27
C ALA A 104 -11.32 -6.49 4.73
N GLN A 105 -12.12 -7.02 5.67
CA GLN A 105 -11.93 -6.78 7.10
C GLN A 105 -10.61 -7.37 7.60
N GLU A 106 -10.24 -8.57 7.15
CA GLU A 106 -9.01 -9.22 7.60
C GLU A 106 -7.75 -8.57 7.01
N VAL A 107 -7.79 -8.13 5.75
CA VAL A 107 -6.71 -7.36 5.12
C VAL A 107 -6.55 -6.02 5.83
N ALA A 108 -7.63 -5.27 6.04
CA ALA A 108 -7.57 -3.97 6.71
C ALA A 108 -7.07 -4.08 8.15
N ARG A 109 -7.59 -5.05 8.91
CA ARG A 109 -7.14 -5.33 10.28
C ARG A 109 -5.66 -5.67 10.34
N THR A 110 -5.18 -6.48 9.40
CA THR A 110 -3.77 -6.89 9.36
C THR A 110 -2.86 -5.72 8.99
N ILE A 111 -3.24 -4.87 8.03
CA ILE A 111 -2.50 -3.65 7.70
C ILE A 111 -2.42 -2.72 8.91
N ARG A 112 -3.54 -2.51 9.62
CA ARG A 112 -3.54 -1.69 10.84
C ARG A 112 -2.56 -2.20 11.89
N LEU A 113 -2.67 -3.48 12.25
CA LEU A 113 -1.87 -4.04 13.33
C LEU A 113 -0.40 -4.23 12.96
N LEU A 114 -0.10 -4.67 11.74
CA LEU A 114 1.27 -5.03 11.37
C LEU A 114 2.03 -3.90 10.70
N PHE A 115 1.36 -3.00 9.98
CA PHE A 115 2.02 -1.85 9.36
C PHE A 115 1.84 -0.59 10.21
N PHE A 116 0.62 -0.11 10.43
CA PHE A 116 0.43 1.18 11.09
C PHE A 116 0.87 1.18 12.58
N GLU A 117 0.48 0.17 13.35
CA GLU A 117 0.83 0.10 14.77
C GLU A 117 2.27 -0.37 15.00
N LYS A 118 2.75 -1.37 14.26
CA LYS A 118 4.06 -1.99 14.51
C LYS A 118 5.24 -1.36 13.76
N VAL A 119 5.00 -0.72 12.61
CA VAL A 119 6.06 -0.14 11.79
C VAL A 119 6.00 1.38 11.82
N VAL A 120 4.84 1.95 11.48
CA VAL A 120 4.69 3.39 11.30
C VAL A 120 4.73 4.14 12.63
N THR A 121 4.03 3.64 13.65
CA THR A 121 3.96 4.32 14.96
C THR A 121 5.34 4.41 15.63
N PRO A 122 6.18 3.36 15.68
CA PRO A 122 7.55 3.49 16.19
C PRO A 122 8.41 4.43 15.33
N ALA A 123 8.27 4.40 14.01
CA ALA A 123 9.07 5.24 13.10
C ALA A 123 8.86 6.75 13.30
N LEU A 124 7.70 7.16 13.83
CA LEU A 124 7.42 8.55 14.21
C LEU A 124 8.30 9.05 15.37
N GLY A 125 8.90 8.15 16.16
CA GLY A 125 9.83 8.49 17.24
C GLY A 125 11.30 8.57 16.82
N GLU A 126 11.61 8.26 15.55
CA GLU A 126 12.99 8.15 15.06
C GLU A 126 13.55 9.46 14.45
N HIS A 127 14.86 9.47 14.14
CA HIS A 127 15.58 10.65 13.64
C HIS A 127 15.04 11.25 12.33
N HIS A 128 14.24 10.51 11.55
CA HIS A 128 13.67 10.94 10.27
C HIS A 128 12.19 11.33 10.36
N VAL A 129 11.73 11.76 11.54
CA VAL A 129 10.32 12.08 11.82
C VAL A 129 9.64 12.98 10.79
N VAL A 130 10.34 13.97 10.21
CA VAL A 130 9.75 14.88 9.22
C VAL A 130 9.36 14.14 7.93
N LEU A 131 10.26 13.29 7.42
CA LEU A 131 10.01 12.45 6.26
C LEU A 131 8.89 11.45 6.53
N ILE A 132 8.96 10.76 7.67
CA ILE A 132 7.95 9.79 8.08
C ILE A 132 6.58 10.46 8.22
N THR A 133 6.52 11.66 8.80
CA THR A 133 5.28 12.45 8.93
C THR A 133 4.73 12.84 7.57
N ALA A 134 5.56 13.26 6.62
CA ALA A 134 5.13 13.58 5.26
C ALA A 134 4.57 12.34 4.53
N LEU A 135 5.26 11.19 4.63
CA LEU A 135 4.79 9.92 4.07
C LEU A 135 3.44 9.50 4.65
N ILE A 136 3.25 9.61 5.96
CA ILE A 136 2.00 9.26 6.63
C ILE A 136 0.89 10.23 6.24
N THR A 137 1.19 11.53 6.20
CA THR A 137 0.23 12.56 5.78
C THR A 137 -0.31 12.25 4.39
N GLU A 138 0.57 11.95 3.43
CA GLU A 138 0.15 11.56 2.09
C GLU A 138 -0.52 10.18 2.04
N THR A 139 -0.09 9.22 2.87
CA THR A 139 -0.75 7.91 3.02
C THR A 139 -2.22 8.09 3.43
N LEU A 140 -2.48 8.90 4.46
CA LEU A 140 -3.83 9.15 4.98
C LEU A 140 -4.70 9.94 3.99
N LYS A 141 -4.12 10.86 3.22
CA LYS A 141 -4.85 11.57 2.16
C LYS A 141 -5.27 10.65 1.01
N LYS A 142 -4.45 9.66 0.67
CA LYS A 142 -4.66 8.76 -0.47
C LYS A 142 -5.55 7.55 -0.14
N ILE A 143 -5.65 7.15 1.13
CA ILE A 143 -6.58 6.09 1.55
C ILE A 143 -8.02 6.57 1.39
N THR A 144 -8.81 5.83 0.61
CA THR A 144 -10.24 6.11 0.39
C THR A 144 -11.14 5.02 0.97
N SER A 145 -10.59 3.85 1.28
CA SER A 145 -11.29 2.77 1.98
C SER A 145 -11.64 3.17 3.41
N VAL A 146 -12.93 3.10 3.73
CA VAL A 146 -13.42 3.38 5.09
C VAL A 146 -12.79 2.44 6.11
N LEU A 147 -12.58 1.16 5.77
CA LEU A 147 -12.02 0.16 6.68
C LEU A 147 -10.55 0.39 7.03
N LEU A 148 -9.78 1.03 6.13
CA LEU A 148 -8.39 1.41 6.40
C LEU A 148 -8.28 2.75 7.13
N ASN A 149 -9.33 3.57 7.08
CA ASN A 149 -9.39 4.90 7.71
C ASN A 149 -9.97 4.85 9.15
N THR A 150 -10.26 3.67 9.69
CA THR A 150 -10.83 3.43 11.03
C THR A 150 -10.00 2.46 11.87
#